data_AF-A0AAV0HAW6-F1
#
_entry.id   AF-A0AAV0HAW6-F1
#
_cell.length_a   1.000
_cell.length_b   1.000
_cell.length_c   1.000
_cell.angle_alpha   90.00
_cell.angle_beta   90.00
_cell.angle_gamma   90.00
#
_symmetry.space_group_name_H-M   'P 1'
#
loop_
_entity.id
_entity.type
_entity.pdbx_description
1 polymer ?
#
loop_
_entity_poly.entity_id
_entity_poly.type
_entity_poly.pdbx_seq_one_letter_code
_entity_poly.pdbx_strand_id
1 'polypeptide(L)'
;MLAGNAMAIDILLGGDDGSLAFVPSTFSVAAGETITFKNNAGFPHNIVFDEDEIPSGVDASKISMSEEDLLNAPGETYKVALTEKGEYKFYCSPHQGAGMVGKVTVN
;
A
#
# COMPACT_ATOMS: atom_id res chain seq x y z
N MET A 1 11.52 12.95 -26.57
CA MET A 1 10.81 13.23 -25.32
C MET A 1 11.25 12.17 -24.33
N LEU A 2 11.80 12.56 -23.18
CA LEU A 2 12.46 11.65 -22.24
C LEU A 2 11.43 10.69 -21.64
N ALA A 3 11.58 9.39 -21.89
CA ALA A 3 10.97 8.36 -21.07
C ALA A 3 11.59 8.45 -19.68
N GLY A 4 10.88 9.06 -18.73
CA GLY A 4 11.27 9.00 -17.33
C GLY A 4 11.18 7.56 -16.86
N ASN A 5 12.26 7.04 -16.27
CA ASN A 5 12.25 5.74 -15.62
C ASN A 5 11.09 5.69 -14.61
N ALA A 6 10.07 4.88 -14.88
CA ALA A 6 9.08 4.52 -13.89
C ALA A 6 9.78 3.72 -12.79
N MET A 7 10.24 4.40 -11.74
CA MET A 7 10.87 3.75 -10.60
C MET A 7 9.75 3.17 -9.74
N ALA A 8 9.45 1.88 -9.87
CA ALA A 8 8.50 1.24 -8.96
C ALA A 8 9.00 1.41 -7.51
N ILE A 9 8.12 1.80 -6.59
CA ILE A 9 8.42 1.87 -5.16
C ILE A 9 8.03 0.55 -4.48
N ASP A 10 8.92 0.03 -3.65
CA ASP A 10 8.67 -1.12 -2.79
C ASP A 10 8.35 -0.65 -1.37
N ILE A 11 7.22 -1.10 -0.83
CA ILE A 11 6.79 -0.88 0.54
C ILE A 11 6.82 -2.21 1.28
N LEU A 12 7.61 -2.32 2.34
CA LEU A 12 7.67 -3.54 3.13
C LEU A 12 6.47 -3.61 4.08
N LEU A 13 5.92 -4.81 4.23
CA LEU A 13 4.90 -5.14 5.23
C LEU A 13 5.57 -5.83 6.41
N GLY A 14 5.66 -5.09 7.52
CA GLY A 14 6.44 -5.46 8.70
C GLY A 14 7.88 -4.98 8.63
N GLY A 15 8.34 -4.31 9.68
CA GLY A 15 9.74 -3.88 9.79
C GLY A 15 10.68 -5.03 10.12
N ASP A 16 11.96 -4.85 9.82
CA ASP A 16 13.01 -5.85 10.15
C ASP A 16 13.16 -6.07 11.66
N ASP A 17 12.69 -5.12 12.46
CA ASP A 17 12.61 -5.19 13.92
C ASP A 17 11.35 -5.93 14.44
N GLY A 18 10.51 -6.45 13.54
CA GLY A 18 9.25 -7.11 13.86
C GLY A 18 8.08 -6.16 14.11
N SER A 19 8.24 -4.85 13.85
CA SER A 19 7.14 -3.89 13.95
C SER A 19 6.03 -4.20 12.95
N LEU A 20 4.78 -4.05 13.39
CA LEU A 20 3.59 -4.17 12.54
C LEU A 20 3.35 -2.83 11.83
N ALA A 21 4.16 -2.55 10.80
CA ALA A 21 4.17 -1.27 10.09
C ALA A 21 4.39 -1.44 8.59
N PHE A 22 3.89 -0.47 7.81
CA PHE A 22 4.32 -0.26 6.44
C PHE A 22 5.66 0.50 6.45
N VAL A 23 6.63 0.10 5.62
CA VAL A 23 7.96 0.73 5.59
C VAL A 23 8.34 1.08 4.14
N PRO A 24 8.41 2.37 3.77
CA PRO A 24 7.93 3.53 4.54
C PRO A 24 6.40 3.55 4.68
N SER A 25 5.88 4.14 5.76
CA SER A 25 4.42 4.30 5.99
C SER A 25 3.84 5.54 5.32
N THR A 26 4.66 6.50 4.91
CA THR A 26 4.24 7.67 4.14
C THR A 26 5.20 7.90 3.00
N PHE A 27 4.67 8.04 1.79
CA PHE A 27 5.46 8.25 0.59
C PHE A 27 4.63 8.96 -0.50
N SER A 28 5.28 9.27 -1.62
CA SER A 28 4.61 9.88 -2.76
C SER A 28 5.06 9.24 -4.06
N VAL A 29 4.16 9.18 -5.04
CA VAL A 29 4.39 8.58 -6.36
C VAL A 29 3.82 9.46 -7.46
N ALA A 30 4.25 9.27 -8.70
CA ALA A 30 3.55 9.86 -9.85
C ALA A 30 2.24 9.11 -10.13
N ALA A 31 1.25 9.80 -10.70
CA ALA A 31 0.05 9.14 -11.21
C ALA A 31 0.38 8.01 -12.20
N GLY A 32 -0.15 6.82 -11.94
CA GLY A 32 0.07 5.61 -12.74
C GLY A 32 1.37 4.85 -12.44
N GLU A 33 2.19 5.34 -11.51
CA GLU A 33 3.37 4.61 -11.04
C GLU A 33 2.95 3.37 -10.23
N THR A 34 3.66 2.26 -10.44
CA THR A 34 3.37 1.01 -9.73
C THR A 34 3.97 1.02 -8.33
N ILE A 35 3.13 0.79 -7.34
CA ILE A 35 3.49 0.54 -5.95
C ILE A 35 3.51 -0.97 -5.74
N THR A 36 4.60 -1.52 -5.21
CA THR A 36 4.71 -2.92 -4.82
C THR A 36 4.76 -3.02 -3.30
N PHE A 37 3.72 -3.56 -2.70
CA PHE A 37 3.72 -3.94 -1.29
C PHE A 37 4.29 -5.35 -1.17
N LYS A 38 5.35 -5.52 -0.40
CA LYS A 38 6.08 -6.78 -0.27
C LYS A 38 6.06 -7.26 1.18
N ASN A 39 5.51 -8.44 1.37
CA ASN A 39 5.45 -9.08 2.68
C ASN A 39 6.87 -9.36 3.21
N ASN A 40 7.20 -8.87 4.40
CA ASN A 40 8.55 -8.95 4.96
C ASN A 40 8.57 -9.74 6.27
N ALA A 41 7.90 -9.25 7.31
CA ALA A 41 7.93 -9.81 8.65
C ALA A 41 6.57 -9.63 9.35
N GLY A 42 6.30 -10.41 10.41
CA GLY A 42 5.08 -10.25 11.22
C GLY A 42 3.76 -10.53 10.48
N PHE A 43 3.82 -11.34 9.42
CA PHE A 43 2.66 -11.77 8.64
C PHE A 43 1.66 -12.61 9.48
N PRO A 44 0.37 -12.68 9.08
CA PRO A 44 -0.20 -12.25 7.80
C PRO A 44 -0.47 -10.74 7.67
N HIS A 45 -0.42 -10.23 6.44
CA HIS A 45 -0.77 -8.83 6.11
C HIS A 45 -1.67 -8.73 4.89
N ASN A 46 -2.46 -7.66 4.79
CA ASN A 46 -3.11 -7.22 3.57
C ASN A 46 -2.96 -5.70 3.41
N ILE A 47 -3.49 -5.19 2.29
CA ILE A 47 -3.54 -3.77 1.99
C ILE A 47 -4.97 -3.44 1.62
N VAL A 48 -5.63 -2.64 2.45
CA VAL A 48 -6.98 -2.14 2.22
C VAL A 48 -6.92 -0.62 2.22
N PHE A 49 -7.35 0.00 1.13
CA PHE A 49 -7.56 1.44 1.05
C PHE A 49 -8.86 1.81 1.73
N ASP A 50 -8.80 2.84 2.56
CA ASP A 50 -9.94 3.37 3.31
C ASP A 50 -10.85 4.16 2.36
N GLU A 51 -12.09 3.70 2.17
CA GLU A 51 -13.03 4.30 1.22
C GLU A 51 -13.38 5.75 1.53
N ASP A 52 -13.27 6.17 2.80
CA ASP A 52 -13.57 7.52 3.26
C ASP A 52 -12.35 8.46 3.14
N GLU A 53 -11.14 7.93 2.95
CA GLU A 53 -9.87 8.66 3.01
C GLU A 53 -9.05 8.49 1.70
N ILE A 54 -9.76 8.44 0.58
CA ILE A 54 -9.21 8.42 -0.79
C ILE A 54 -9.91 9.50 -1.67
N PRO A 55 -9.36 9.85 -2.85
CA PRO A 55 -9.98 10.84 -3.73
C PRO A 55 -11.38 10.43 -4.19
N SER A 56 -12.29 11.40 -4.23
CA SER A 56 -13.67 11.19 -4.68
C SER A 56 -13.72 10.55 -6.07
N GLY A 57 -14.58 9.54 -6.24
CA GLY A 57 -14.76 8.82 -7.49
C GLY A 57 -13.79 7.65 -7.71
N VAL A 58 -12.81 7.47 -6.83
CA VAL A 58 -12.02 6.24 -6.78
C VAL A 58 -12.85 5.14 -6.13
N ASP A 59 -12.82 3.95 -6.73
CA ASP A 59 -13.45 2.74 -6.19
C ASP A 59 -12.42 1.96 -5.36
N ALA A 60 -12.51 2.04 -4.03
CA ALA A 60 -11.58 1.39 -3.10
C ALA A 60 -11.46 -0.12 -3.36
N SER A 61 -12.57 -0.78 -3.74
CA SER A 61 -12.59 -2.23 -3.99
C SER A 61 -11.68 -2.66 -5.14
N LYS A 62 -11.32 -1.75 -6.05
CA LYS A 62 -10.43 -2.02 -7.20
C LYS A 62 -8.95 -1.83 -6.88
N ILE A 63 -8.63 -1.15 -5.78
CA ILE A 63 -7.26 -0.84 -5.35
C ILE A 63 -6.90 -1.50 -4.02
N SER A 64 -7.85 -2.16 -3.37
CA SER A 64 -7.66 -2.95 -2.16
C SER A 64 -7.53 -4.43 -2.46
N MET A 65 -6.89 -5.15 -1.55
CA MET A 65 -7.13 -6.59 -1.38
C MET A 65 -8.51 -6.79 -0.73
N SER A 66 -9.11 -7.96 -0.91
CA SER A 66 -10.27 -8.32 -0.10
C SER A 66 -9.87 -8.48 1.37
N GLU A 67 -10.82 -8.30 2.29
CA GLU A 67 -10.59 -8.48 3.73
C GLU A 67 -10.16 -9.91 4.10
N GLU A 68 -10.56 -10.90 3.29
CA GLU A 68 -10.28 -12.32 3.51
C GLU A 68 -8.94 -12.75 2.90
N ASP A 69 -8.43 -12.01 1.90
CA ASP A 69 -7.16 -12.29 1.26
C ASP A 69 -5.99 -11.74 2.10
N LEU A 70 -5.00 -12.60 2.35
CA LEU A 70 -3.82 -12.27 3.14
C LEU A 70 -2.55 -12.73 2.42
N LEU A 71 -1.50 -11.92 2.55
CA LEU A 71 -0.13 -12.32 2.26
C LEU A 71 0.42 -13.04 3.50
N ASN A 72 0.72 -14.32 3.35
CA ASN A 72 1.03 -15.26 4.42
C ASN A 72 2.50 -15.66 4.49
N ALA A 73 3.30 -15.35 3.46
CA ALA A 73 4.71 -15.71 3.42
C ALA A 73 5.63 -14.54 3.03
N PRO A 74 6.89 -14.53 3.50
CA PRO A 74 7.88 -13.54 3.07
C PRO A 74 8.05 -13.51 1.55
N GLY A 75 8.12 -12.31 0.99
CA GLY A 75 8.32 -12.06 -0.42
C GLY A 75 7.06 -12.11 -1.29
N GLU A 76 5.90 -12.49 -0.74
CA GLU A 76 4.63 -12.32 -1.44
C GLU A 76 4.34 -10.83 -1.64
N THR A 77 3.67 -10.50 -2.75
CA THR A 77 3.47 -9.11 -3.14
C THR A 77 2.05 -8.80 -3.54
N TYR A 78 1.59 -7.60 -3.19
CA TYR A 78 0.44 -6.93 -3.79
C TYR A 78 0.94 -5.73 -4.61
N LYS A 79 0.42 -5.56 -5.84
CA LYS A 79 0.81 -4.46 -6.72
C LYS A 79 -0.41 -3.66 -7.12
N VAL A 80 -0.29 -2.34 -7.06
CA VAL A 80 -1.36 -1.40 -7.43
C VAL A 80 -0.76 -0.17 -8.09
N ALA A 81 -1.48 0.41 -9.03
CA ALA A 81 -1.16 1.70 -9.63
C ALA A 81 -2.34 2.64 -9.38
N LEU A 82 -2.05 3.83 -8.86
CA LEU A 82 -3.05 4.84 -8.52
C LEU A 82 -2.96 5.97 -9.54
N THR A 83 -4.06 6.30 -10.20
CA THR A 83 -4.08 7.29 -11.31
C THR A 83 -4.67 8.62 -10.91
N GLU A 84 -5.64 8.64 -10.00
CA GLU A 84 -6.23 9.90 -9.54
C GLU A 84 -5.27 10.59 -8.56
N LYS A 85 -5.15 11.91 -8.69
CA LYS A 85 -4.28 12.69 -7.82
C LYS A 85 -4.93 12.90 -6.46
N GLY A 86 -4.11 12.91 -5.42
CA GLY A 86 -4.57 13.17 -4.05
C GLY A 86 -3.91 12.27 -3.03
N GLU A 87 -4.43 12.33 -1.81
CA GLU A 87 -3.99 11.46 -0.72
C GLU A 87 -4.87 10.22 -0.65
N TYR A 88 -4.24 9.09 -0.39
CA TYR A 88 -4.88 7.81 -0.17
C TYR A 88 -4.37 7.23 1.15
N LYS A 89 -5.27 6.98 2.09
CA LYS A 89 -4.95 6.19 3.28
C LYS A 89 -5.27 4.73 3.07
N PHE A 90 -4.41 3.88 3.62
CA PHE A 90 -4.58 2.44 3.57
C PHE A 90 -4.12 1.82 4.89
N TYR A 91 -4.58 0.63 5.17
CA TYR A 91 -4.30 -0.09 6.40
C TYR A 91 -4.16 -1.59 6.15
N CYS A 92 -3.60 -2.28 7.13
CA CYS A 92 -3.57 -3.74 7.20
C CYS A 92 -4.70 -4.18 8.15
N SER A 93 -5.73 -4.87 7.66
CA SER A 93 -6.93 -5.19 8.43
C SER A 93 -6.63 -5.93 9.74
N PRO A 94 -5.75 -6.96 9.78
CA PRO A 94 -5.37 -7.62 11.03
C PRO A 94 -4.66 -6.70 12.04
N HIS A 95 -4.02 -5.63 11.57
CA HIS A 95 -3.04 -4.86 12.36
C HIS A 95 -3.33 -3.36 12.45
N GLN A 96 -4.44 -2.86 11.90
CA GLN A 96 -4.83 -1.46 11.97
C GLN A 96 -4.99 -0.99 13.43
N GLY A 97 -5.50 -1.85 14.32
CA GLY A 97 -5.61 -1.57 15.76
C GLY A 97 -4.27 -1.46 16.48
N ALA A 98 -3.19 -1.98 15.88
CA ALA A 98 -1.80 -1.81 16.34
C ALA A 98 -1.10 -0.61 15.69
N GLY A 99 -1.78 0.14 14.82
CA GLY A 99 -1.24 1.31 14.12
C GLY A 99 -0.59 1.00 12.77
N MET A 100 -0.82 -0.18 12.19
CA MET A 100 -0.35 -0.51 10.84
C MET A 100 -1.22 0.18 9.78
N VAL A 101 -0.98 1.48 9.61
CA VAL A 101 -1.64 2.38 8.67
C VAL A 101 -0.59 3.11 7.82
N GLY A 102 -0.96 3.47 6.60
CA GLY A 102 -0.09 4.16 5.67
C GLY A 102 -0.82 5.22 4.86
N LYS A 103 -0.03 6.09 4.21
CA LYS A 103 -0.50 7.15 3.34
C LYS A 103 0.37 7.26 2.10
N VAL A 104 -0.26 7.31 0.93
CA VAL A 104 0.41 7.67 -0.32
C VAL A 104 -0.19 8.95 -0.89
N THR A 105 0.67 9.86 -1.32
CA THR A 105 0.28 11.04 -2.11
C THR A 105 0.59 10.79 -3.58
N VAL A 106 -0.42 10.87 -4.43
CA VAL A 106 -0.29 10.77 -5.89
C VAL A 106 -0.20 12.17 -6.50
N ASN A 107 0.90 12.46 -7.19
CA ASN A 107 1.27 13.79 -7.71
C ASN A 107 0.81 14.08 -9.13
#